data_AF-A0A9W7HHC3-F1
#
_entry.id   AF-A0A9W7HHC3-F1
#
_cell.length_a   1.000
_cell.length_b   1.000
_cell.length_c   1.000
_cell.angle_alpha   90.00
_cell.angle_beta   90.00
_cell.angle_gamma   90.00
#
_symmetry.space_group_name_H-M   'P 1'
#
loop_
_entity.id
_entity.type
_entity.pdbx_description
1 polymer ?
#
loop_
_entity_poly.entity_id
_entity_poly.type
_entity_poly.pdbx_seq_one_letter_code
_entity_poly.pdbx_strand_id
1 'polypeptide(L)'
;MLRMGCKAYLAYVMNPGTKDVRVRDIRTVCDFLGVFPEELSGLPPNREVEFCIELYENTTPVSIDSYRMAPKDLKELKMQL
;
A
#
# COMPACT_ATOMS: atom_id res chain seq x y z
N MET A 1 -55.99 -3.86 -0.89
CA MET A 1 -56.75 -4.78 -1.77
C MET A 1 -56.24 -4.60 -3.20
N LEU A 2 -55.32 -5.44 -3.65
CA LEU A 2 -54.77 -5.41 -5.01
C LEU A 2 -55.81 -6.05 -5.94
N ARG A 3 -56.53 -5.23 -6.71
CA ARG A 3 -57.45 -5.71 -7.75
C ARG A 3 -56.66 -5.95 -9.03
N MET A 4 -56.93 -7.11 -9.65
CA MET A 4 -56.48 -7.55 -10.99
C MET A 4 -55.00 -7.97 -11.12
N GLY A 5 -54.78 -9.29 -11.00
CA GLY A 5 -54.00 -10.15 -11.90
C GLY A 5 -52.63 -9.73 -12.49
N CYS A 6 -51.85 -8.85 -11.87
CA CYS A 6 -50.51 -8.52 -12.37
C CYS A 6 -49.42 -9.34 -11.67
N LYS A 7 -48.52 -9.95 -12.46
CA LYS A 7 -47.29 -10.57 -11.95
C LYS A 7 -46.29 -9.48 -11.60
N ALA A 8 -45.99 -9.35 -10.31
CA ALA A 8 -44.92 -8.48 -9.83
C ALA A 8 -43.67 -9.31 -9.58
N TYR A 9 -42.51 -8.80 -10.00
CA TYR A 9 -41.21 -9.38 -9.72
C TYR A 9 -40.48 -8.44 -8.76
N LEU A 10 -40.10 -8.97 -7.60
CA LEU A 10 -39.27 -8.27 -6.63
C LEU A 10 -37.82 -8.67 -6.92
N ALA A 11 -37.00 -7.71 -7.35
CA ALA A 11 -35.56 -7.86 -7.42
C ALA A 11 -34.94 -7.09 -6.26
N TYR A 12 -34.09 -7.76 -5.49
CA TYR A 12 -33.23 -7.10 -4.52
C TYR A 12 -31.78 -7.36 -4.92
N VAL A 13 -30.94 -6.34 -4.81
CA VAL A 13 -29.50 -6.45 -4.98
C VAL A 13 -28.91 -6.54 -3.57
N MET A 14 -28.42 -7.72 -3.19
CA MET A 14 -27.52 -7.80 -2.05
C MET A 14 -26.13 -7.45 -2.54
N ASN A 15 -25.63 -6.31 -2.09
CA ASN A 15 -24.20 -6.08 -2.05
C ASN A 15 -23.69 -6.86 -0.84
N PRO A 16 -23.04 -8.03 -0.99
CA PRO A 16 -22.33 -8.61 0.13
C PRO A 16 -21.29 -7.57 0.50
N GLY A 17 -21.53 -6.82 1.58
CA GLY A 17 -20.65 -5.75 2.02
C GLY A 17 -19.23 -6.26 1.89
N THR A 18 -18.40 -5.52 1.15
CA THR A 18 -17.04 -5.92 0.80
C THR A 18 -16.41 -6.45 2.07
N LYS A 19 -16.32 -7.77 2.20
CA LYS A 19 -15.56 -8.36 3.29
C LYS A 19 -14.19 -7.76 3.11
N ASP A 20 -13.65 -7.12 4.15
CA ASP A 20 -12.28 -6.62 4.11
C ASP A 20 -11.42 -7.78 3.61
N VAL A 21 -11.02 -7.70 2.34
CA VAL A 21 -10.24 -8.75 1.70
C VAL A 21 -8.88 -8.61 2.36
N ARG A 22 -8.56 -9.57 3.22
CA ARG A 22 -7.25 -9.52 3.88
C ARG A 22 -6.22 -9.72 2.79
N VAL A 23 -5.07 -9.09 2.94
CA VAL A 23 -3.95 -9.26 2.00
C VAL A 23 -3.62 -10.76 1.82
N ARG A 24 -3.82 -11.57 2.87
CA ARG A 24 -3.66 -13.03 2.87
C ARG A 24 -4.72 -13.80 2.08
N ASP A 25 -5.78 -13.16 1.59
CA ASP A 25 -6.81 -13.78 0.74
C ASP A 25 -6.48 -13.61 -0.77
N ILE A 26 -5.46 -12.83 -1.10
CA ILE A 26 -4.94 -12.65 -2.46
C ILE A 26 -4.04 -13.84 -2.78
N ARG A 27 -4.43 -14.68 -3.76
CA ARG A 27 -3.68 -15.89 -4.16
C ARG A 27 -2.18 -15.65 -4.31
N THR A 28 -1.81 -14.59 -5.04
CA THR A 28 -0.41 -14.23 -5.26
C THR A 28 0.33 -13.95 -3.95
N VAL A 29 -0.31 -13.33 -2.96
CA VAL A 29 0.33 -13.05 -1.66
C VAL A 29 0.46 -14.34 -0.83
N CYS A 30 -0.53 -15.24 -0.89
CA CYS A 30 -0.43 -16.56 -0.26
C CYS A 30 0.79 -17.35 -0.76
N ASP A 31 1.09 -17.24 -2.05
CA ASP A 31 2.21 -17.94 -2.69
C ASP A 31 3.58 -17.37 -2.25
N PHE A 32 3.62 -16.13 -1.72
CA PHE A 32 4.85 -15.42 -1.35
C PHE A 32 4.80 -14.81 0.07
N LEU A 33 4.19 -15.49 1.05
CA LEU A 33 4.04 -14.97 2.42
C LEU A 33 5.39 -14.62 3.10
N GLY A 34 6.49 -15.24 2.69
CA GLY A 34 7.84 -14.92 3.18
C GLY A 34 8.47 -13.65 2.59
N VAL A 35 7.90 -13.11 1.50
CA VAL A 35 8.35 -11.86 0.85
C VAL A 35 7.56 -10.65 1.37
N PHE A 36 6.36 -10.87 1.90
CA PHE A 36 5.49 -9.84 2.47
C PHE A 36 5.29 -10.06 3.99
N PRO A 37 6.36 -10.02 4.80
CA PRO A 37 6.21 -10.11 6.24
C PRO A 37 5.46 -8.88 6.78
N GLU A 38 4.73 -9.08 7.88
CA GLU A 38 3.94 -8.02 8.53
C GLU A 38 4.83 -6.91 9.11
N GLU A 39 6.08 -7.25 9.44
CA GLU A 39 7.16 -6.35 9.81
C GLU A 39 8.38 -6.59 8.91
N LEU A 40 9.02 -5.53 8.42
CA LEU A 40 10.23 -5.65 7.59
C LEU A 40 11.41 -6.11 8.44
N SER A 41 12.18 -7.10 7.96
CA SER A 41 13.29 -7.74 8.69
C SER A 41 14.58 -6.88 8.79
N GLY A 42 14.47 -5.56 8.67
CA GLY A 42 15.60 -4.62 8.67
C GLY A 42 16.16 -4.32 7.26
N LEU A 43 17.36 -3.76 7.21
CA LEU A 43 18.03 -3.45 5.95
C LEU A 43 18.29 -4.73 5.13
N PRO A 44 18.19 -4.66 3.79
CA PRO A 44 18.59 -5.79 2.96
C PRO A 44 20.05 -6.15 3.27
N PRO A 45 20.42 -7.45 3.18
CA PRO A 45 21.81 -7.84 3.31
C PRO A 45 22.68 -7.08 2.32
N ASN A 46 23.96 -6.85 2.69
CA ASN A 46 24.93 -6.25 1.78
C ASN A 46 24.91 -7.02 0.47
N ARG A 47 24.52 -6.33 -0.59
CA ARG A 47 24.53 -6.88 -1.95
C ARG A 47 25.95 -6.79 -2.47
N GLU A 48 26.42 -7.83 -3.15
CA GLU A 48 27.74 -7.82 -3.82
C GLU A 48 27.79 -6.82 -4.99
N VAL A 49 26.64 -6.33 -5.42
CA VAL A 49 26.50 -5.37 -6.52
C VAL A 49 26.33 -3.96 -5.96
N GLU A 50 27.17 -3.06 -6.43
CA GLU A 50 27.09 -1.63 -6.16
C GLU A 50 25.96 -1.00 -7.02
N PHE A 51 25.10 -0.21 -6.39
CA PHE A 51 24.04 0.52 -7.10
C PHE A 51 24.59 1.87 -7.54
N CYS A 52 24.78 2.04 -8.85
CA CYS A 52 25.14 3.33 -9.43
C CYS A 52 23.88 4.11 -9.81
N ILE A 53 23.85 5.41 -9.45
CA ILE A 53 22.84 6.34 -9.95
C ILE A 53 23.44 7.06 -11.16
N GLU A 54 22.99 6.67 -12.35
CA GLU A 54 23.38 7.35 -13.58
C GLU A 54 22.66 8.71 -13.68
N LEU A 55 23.43 9.76 -13.92
CA LEU A 55 22.92 11.11 -14.11
C LEU A 55 23.03 11.49 -15.58
N TYR A 56 22.05 12.24 -16.08
CA TYR A 56 22.20 12.92 -17.38
C TYR A 56 23.39 13.88 -17.33
N GLU A 57 24.09 14.02 -18.47
CA GLU A 57 25.36 14.76 -18.58
C GLU A 57 25.33 16.20 -18.03
N ASN A 58 24.15 16.82 -17.99
CA ASN A 58 23.96 18.20 -17.52
C ASN A 58 23.28 18.30 -16.14
N THR A 59 23.24 17.21 -15.38
CA THR A 59 22.65 17.20 -14.03
C THR A 59 23.60 17.88 -13.04
N THR A 60 23.13 18.94 -12.40
CA THR A 60 23.86 19.60 -11.31
C THR A 60 23.30 19.18 -9.95
N PRO A 61 24.12 19.10 -8.88
CA PRO A 61 23.62 18.89 -7.53
C PRO A 61 22.60 19.95 -7.13
N VAL A 62 21.54 19.52 -6.44
CA VAL A 62 20.50 20.41 -5.91
C VAL A 62 20.60 20.44 -4.39
N SER A 63 20.52 21.63 -3.81
CA SER A 63 20.40 21.85 -2.37
C SER A 63 19.12 22.63 -2.09
N ILE A 64 18.29 22.10 -1.20
CA ILE A 64 17.01 22.69 -0.81
C ILE A 64 17.01 22.78 0.72
N ASP A 65 16.54 23.91 1.26
CA ASP A 65 16.38 24.07 2.70
C ASP A 65 15.43 23.01 3.28
N SER A 66 15.71 22.58 4.51
CA SER A 66 14.87 21.60 5.19
C SER A 66 13.46 22.15 5.46
N TYR A 67 12.45 21.31 5.26
CA TYR A 67 11.07 21.67 5.55
C TYR A 67 10.85 21.74 7.07
N ARG A 68 10.01 22.69 7.52
CA ARG A 68 9.63 22.79 8.94
C ARG A 68 8.66 21.67 9.30
N MET A 69 9.10 20.75 10.15
CA MET A 69 8.29 19.65 10.69
C MET A 69 7.88 19.94 12.14
N ALA A 70 6.72 19.45 12.57
CA ALA A 70 6.32 19.56 13.97
C ALA A 70 7.21 18.67 14.85
N PRO A 71 7.33 18.96 16.17
CA PRO A 71 8.14 18.13 17.07
C PRO A 71 7.76 16.64 17.08
N LYS A 72 6.47 16.32 16.85
CA LYS A 72 5.97 14.94 16.75
C LYS A 72 6.52 14.24 15.51
N ASP A 73 6.44 14.88 14.36
CA ASP A 73 6.91 14.32 13.07
C ASP A 73 8.42 14.13 13.08
N LEU A 74 9.17 15.09 13.66
CA LEU A 74 10.63 14.95 13.83
C LEU A 74 10.99 13.77 14.75
N LYS A 75 10.21 13.52 15.80
CA LYS A 75 10.43 12.37 16.69
C LYS A 75 10.19 11.06 15.96
N GLU A 76 9.16 10.99 15.11
CA GLU A 76 8.85 9.82 14.30
C GLU A 76 9.91 9.60 13.22
N LEU A 77 10.32 10.65 12.49
CA LEU A 77 11.37 10.56 11.49
C LEU A 77 12.69 10.05 12.08
N LYS A 78 13.07 10.54 13.27
CA LYS A 78 14.27 10.07 13.99
C LYS A 78 14.18 8.63 14.48
N MET A 79 12.99 8.05 14.54
CA MET A 79 12.81 6.64 14.91
C MET A 79 12.99 5.72 13.70
N GLN A 80 12.77 6.22 12.49
CA GLN A 80 12.87 5.48 11.24
C GLN A 80 14.27 5.53 10.60
N LEU A 81 15.04 6.59 10.89
CA LEU A 81 16.44 6.78 10.46
C LEU A 81 17.42 6.15 11.46
#